data_AF-A0A349VKZ2-F1
#
_entry.id   AF-A0A349VKZ2-F1
#
_cell.length_a   1.000
_cell.length_b   1.000
_cell.length_c   1.000
_cell.angle_alpha   90.00
_cell.angle_beta   90.00
_cell.angle_gamma   90.00
#
_symmetry.space_group_name_H-M   'P 1'
#
loop_
_entity.id
_entity.type
_entity.pdbx_description
1 polymer ?
#
loop_
_entity_poly.entity_id
_entity_poly.type
_entity_poly.pdbx_seq_one_letter_code
_entity_poly.pdbx_strand_id
1 'polypeptide(L)'
;RIDAAELAPWDREVLSTILAAPEEISGLLDRISEEELSAEPAKIILRAAKSLIAAEKPPSLAALLLELPATELHGLLVQLDESIRQQTHLDQNGRLHHLSEALERRQADKTAWQTVRTLKTSPLQPDDEAAMIEQLVSARRAAQGMTDPKEG
;
A
#
# COMPACT_ATOMS: atom_id res chain seq x y z
N ARG A 1 -9.37 20.94 -10.73
CA ARG A 1 -9.67 20.68 -9.30
C ARG A 1 -9.65 19.18 -9.12
N ILE A 2 -8.86 18.66 -8.17
CA ILE A 2 -8.76 17.21 -7.91
C ILE A 2 -9.78 16.87 -6.81
N ASP A 3 -10.61 15.86 -7.06
CA ASP A 3 -11.56 15.33 -6.08
C ASP A 3 -10.99 14.07 -5.42
N ALA A 4 -10.98 14.04 -4.08
CA ALA A 4 -10.50 12.89 -3.32
C ALA A 4 -11.34 11.62 -3.55
N ALA A 5 -12.63 11.77 -3.87
CA ALA A 5 -13.53 10.64 -4.12
C ALA A 5 -13.22 9.92 -5.44
N GLU A 6 -12.64 10.63 -6.40
CA GLU A 6 -12.27 10.12 -7.73
C GLU A 6 -10.90 9.41 -7.74
N LEU A 7 -10.12 9.53 -6.66
CA LEU A 7 -8.88 8.77 -6.53
C LEU A 7 -9.16 7.27 -6.52
N ALA A 8 -8.26 6.51 -7.14
CA ALA A 8 -8.26 5.06 -7.02
C ALA A 8 -8.29 4.68 -5.53
N PRO A 9 -9.02 3.63 -5.12
CA PRO A 9 -9.14 3.24 -3.71
C PRO A 9 -7.78 3.06 -3.02
N TRP A 10 -6.79 2.55 -3.75
CA TRP A 10 -5.42 2.40 -3.26
C TRP A 10 -4.74 3.74 -2.98
N ASP A 11 -4.76 4.65 -3.95
CA ASP A 11 -4.15 5.96 -3.80
C ASP A 11 -4.80 6.71 -2.62
N ARG A 12 -6.13 6.67 -2.53
CA ARG A 12 -6.86 7.29 -1.42
C ARG A 12 -6.50 6.67 -0.08
N GLU A 13 -6.38 5.35 0.01
CA GLU A 13 -6.03 4.66 1.26
C GLU A 13 -4.63 5.08 1.73
N VAL A 14 -3.62 5.01 0.84
CA VAL A 14 -2.25 5.42 1.15
C VAL A 14 -2.20 6.85 1.66
N LEU A 15 -2.81 7.80 0.92
CA LEU A 15 -2.81 9.21 1.31
C LEU A 15 -3.57 9.45 2.61
N SER A 16 -4.69 8.75 2.83
CA SER A 16 -5.48 8.91 4.05
C SER A 16 -4.71 8.39 5.27
N THR A 17 -4.01 7.27 5.15
CA THR A 17 -3.24 6.71 6.26
C THR A 17 -2.01 7.57 6.59
N ILE A 18 -1.37 8.19 5.59
CA ILE A 18 -0.31 9.21 5.84
C ILE A 18 -0.84 10.33 6.74
N LEU A 19 -2.02 10.87 6.43
CA LEU A 19 -2.59 11.99 7.18
C LEU A 19 -3.14 11.57 8.54
N ALA A 20 -3.65 10.35 8.66
CA ALA A 20 -4.24 9.84 9.90
C ALA A 20 -3.20 9.40 10.93
N ALA A 21 -2.02 8.95 10.49
CA ALA A 21 -0.99 8.36 11.34
C ALA A 21 0.43 8.83 10.95
N PRO A 22 0.69 10.14 10.91
CA PRO A 22 1.94 10.66 10.34
C PRO A 22 3.20 10.21 11.09
N GLU A 23 3.12 9.91 12.39
CA GLU A 23 4.29 9.49 13.19
C GLU A 23 4.65 8.01 12.97
N GLU A 24 3.66 7.15 12.72
CA GLU A 24 3.81 5.69 12.70
C GLU A 24 3.85 5.11 11.28
N ILE A 25 3.53 5.90 10.26
CA ILE A 25 3.40 5.43 8.87
C ILE A 25 4.74 5.08 8.21
N SER A 26 5.86 5.55 8.75
CA SER A 26 7.19 5.50 8.11
C SER A 26 7.56 4.10 7.61
N GLY A 27 7.47 3.07 8.46
CA GLY A 27 7.81 1.70 8.10
C GLY A 27 6.91 1.08 7.02
N LEU A 28 5.69 1.59 6.84
CA LEU A 28 4.79 1.16 5.77
C LEU A 28 5.07 1.89 4.45
N LEU A 29 5.42 3.20 4.49
CA LEU A 29 5.71 3.96 3.27
C LEU A 29 6.96 3.47 2.54
N ASP A 30 7.96 2.97 3.26
CA ASP A 30 9.17 2.41 2.65
C ASP A 30 8.86 1.22 1.72
N ARG A 31 7.74 0.52 1.96
CA ARG A 31 7.27 -0.62 1.16
C ARG A 31 6.48 -0.21 -0.08
N ILE A 32 6.14 1.07 -0.23
CA ILE A 32 5.28 1.58 -1.32
C ILE A 32 6.13 2.33 -2.32
N SER A 33 6.22 1.86 -3.56
CA SER A 33 6.85 2.63 -4.63
C SER A 33 5.87 3.61 -5.29
N GLU A 34 6.38 4.66 -5.93
CA GLU A 34 5.53 5.65 -6.61
C GLU A 34 4.78 5.05 -7.81
N GLU A 35 5.35 4.02 -8.44
CA GLU A 35 4.75 3.29 -9.56
C GLU A 35 3.50 2.50 -9.17
N GLU A 36 3.30 2.25 -7.87
CA GLU A 36 2.09 1.59 -7.35
C GLU A 36 0.89 2.53 -7.27
N LEU A 37 1.13 3.84 -7.29
CA LEU A 37 0.10 4.86 -7.29
C LEU A 37 -0.29 5.21 -8.71
N SER A 38 -1.59 5.37 -8.95
CA SER A 38 -2.10 5.65 -10.30
C SER A 38 -2.12 7.14 -10.63
N ALA A 39 -2.51 7.97 -9.68
CA ALA A 39 -2.71 9.40 -9.85
C ALA A 39 -1.41 10.16 -9.59
N GLU A 40 -1.04 11.04 -10.52
CA GLU A 40 0.14 11.91 -10.38
C GLU A 40 0.13 12.74 -9.07
N PRO A 41 -1.00 13.34 -8.65
CA PRO A 41 -1.09 14.00 -7.35
C PRO A 41 -0.72 13.11 -6.16
N ALA A 42 -1.11 11.84 -6.20
CA ALA A 42 -0.80 10.90 -5.12
C ALA A 42 0.69 10.58 -5.07
N LYS A 43 1.34 10.41 -6.23
CA LYS A 43 2.80 10.22 -6.32
C LYS A 43 3.57 11.40 -5.75
N ILE A 44 3.17 12.62 -6.11
CA ILE A 44 3.78 13.84 -5.60
C ILE A 44 3.68 13.91 -4.07
N ILE A 45 2.49 13.63 -3.52
CA ILE A 45 2.29 13.65 -2.07
C ILE A 45 3.10 12.54 -1.38
N LEU A 46 3.14 11.31 -1.93
CA LEU A 46 3.97 10.23 -1.40
C LEU A 46 5.44 10.62 -1.36
N ARG A 47 5.95 11.23 -2.42
CA ARG A 47 7.35 11.69 -2.50
C ARG A 47 7.66 12.76 -1.46
N ALA A 48 6.77 13.74 -1.28
CA ALA A 48 6.90 14.75 -0.24
C ALA A 48 6.86 14.13 1.17
N ALA A 49 5.95 13.19 1.41
CA ALA A 49 5.86 12.49 2.69
C ALA A 49 7.15 11.72 3.01
N LYS A 50 7.70 10.99 2.03
CA LYS A 50 8.98 10.29 2.17
C LYS A 50 10.15 11.25 2.40
N SER A 51 10.18 12.40 1.72
CA SER A 51 11.18 13.44 1.93
C SER A 51 11.15 13.98 3.36
N LEU A 52 9.96 14.24 3.91
CA LEU A 52 9.79 14.68 5.30
C LEU A 52 10.28 13.63 6.28
N ILE A 53 9.93 12.36 6.08
CA ILE A 53 10.40 11.24 6.92
C ILE A 53 11.92 11.12 6.88
N ALA A 54 12.52 11.22 5.69
CA ALA A 54 13.98 11.19 5.53
C ALA A 54 14.67 12.38 6.23
N ALA A 55 13.95 13.50 6.41
CA ALA A 55 14.38 14.64 7.19
C ALA A 55 13.99 14.55 8.68
N GLU A 56 13.64 13.35 9.17
CA GLU A 56 13.21 13.06 10.55
C GLU A 56 12.01 13.91 11.00
N LYS A 57 11.10 14.22 10.06
CA LYS A 57 9.87 14.98 10.31
C LYS A 57 8.64 14.17 9.94
N PRO A 58 7.59 14.19 10.79
CA PRO A 58 6.34 13.55 10.44
C PRO A 58 5.67 14.26 9.26
N PRO A 59 5.14 13.53 8.26
CA PRO A 59 4.37 14.08 7.14
C PRO A 59 2.95 14.47 7.57
N SER A 60 2.84 15.30 8.61
CA SER A 60 1.57 15.88 9.05
C SER A 60 0.95 16.73 7.93
N LEU A 61 -0.37 16.96 7.99
CA LEU A 61 -1.06 17.86 7.05
C LEU A 61 -0.33 19.21 6.93
N ALA A 62 0.00 19.82 8.06
CA ALA A 62 0.68 21.12 8.08
C ALA A 62 2.06 21.06 7.39
N ALA A 63 2.85 20.02 7.64
CA ALA A 63 4.15 19.85 7.01
C ALA A 63 4.01 19.64 5.48
N LEU A 64 3.05 18.82 5.05
CA LEU A 64 2.79 18.57 3.63
C LEU A 64 2.30 19.83 2.90
N LEU A 65 1.44 20.64 3.52
CA LEU A 65 1.00 21.93 2.98
C LEU A 65 2.13 22.96 2.87
N LEU A 66 3.18 22.85 3.71
CA LEU A 66 4.36 23.72 3.58
C LEU A 66 5.29 23.24 2.47
N GLU A 67 5.42 21.92 2.30
CA GLU A 67 6.31 21.31 1.31
C GLU A 67 5.76 21.40 -0.13
N LEU A 68 4.44 21.40 -0.30
CA LEU A 68 3.77 21.29 -1.60
C LEU A 68 3.12 22.60 -2.05
N PRO A 69 3.79 23.50 -2.79
CA PRO A 69 3.25 24.84 -3.09
C PRO A 69 2.01 24.87 -4.01
N ALA A 70 1.58 23.74 -4.56
CA ALA A 70 0.46 23.68 -5.51
C ALA A 70 -0.91 23.71 -4.80
N THR A 71 -1.75 24.68 -5.18
CA THR A 71 -3.05 24.92 -4.52
C THR A 71 -4.01 23.74 -4.70
N GLU A 72 -3.93 23.02 -5.81
CA GLU A 72 -4.75 21.84 -6.08
C GLU A 72 -4.40 20.67 -5.15
N LEU A 73 -3.12 20.51 -4.79
CA LEU A 73 -2.67 19.49 -3.84
C LEU A 73 -3.11 19.84 -2.42
N HIS A 74 -3.06 21.13 -2.05
CA HIS A 74 -3.62 21.59 -0.78
C HIS A 74 -5.11 21.26 -0.66
N GLY A 75 -5.87 21.56 -1.71
CA GLY A 75 -7.30 21.24 -1.75
C GLY A 75 -7.57 19.74 -1.61
N LEU A 76 -6.74 18.89 -2.19
CA LEU A 76 -6.84 17.44 -2.04
C LEU A 76 -6.51 16.97 -0.62
N LEU A 77 -5.42 17.45 -0.03
CA LEU A 77 -5.00 17.10 1.33
C LEU A 77 -6.06 17.47 2.36
N VAL A 78 -6.66 18.66 2.24
CA VAL A 78 -7.74 19.11 3.12
C VAL A 78 -9.00 18.27 2.95
N GLN A 79 -9.37 17.88 1.72
CA GLN A 79 -10.52 16.98 1.49
C GLN A 79 -10.31 15.60 2.14
N LEU A 80 -9.11 15.05 2.05
CA LEU A 80 -8.76 13.76 2.66
C LEU A 80 -8.79 13.84 4.18
N ASP A 81 -8.16 14.86 4.74
CA ASP A 81 -8.14 15.14 6.19
C ASP A 81 -9.58 15.28 6.75
N GLU A 82 -10.45 16.01 6.05
CA GLU A 82 -11.86 16.11 6.43
C GLU A 82 -12.59 14.77 6.32
N SER A 83 -12.36 14.00 5.26
CA SER A 83 -12.94 12.66 5.11
C SER A 83 -12.50 11.71 6.24
N ILE A 84 -11.25 11.81 6.70
CA ILE A 84 -10.74 10.99 7.82
C ILE A 84 -11.48 11.34 9.10
N ARG A 85 -11.64 12.64 9.41
CA ARG A 85 -12.39 13.11 10.59
C ARG A 85 -13.84 12.64 10.61
N GLN A 86 -14.47 12.54 9.44
CA GLN A 86 -15.85 12.05 9.32
C GLN A 86 -15.97 10.53 9.49
N GLN A 87 -14.91 9.78 9.24
CA GLN A 87 -14.86 8.32 9.37
C GLN A 87 -14.49 7.91 10.81
N THR A 88 -15.38 8.19 11.76
CA THR A 88 -15.16 7.96 13.20
C THR A 88 -15.09 6.49 13.62
N HIS A 89 -15.49 5.56 12.75
CA HIS A 89 -15.46 4.12 13.02
C HIS A 89 -14.06 3.50 12.88
N LEU A 90 -13.11 4.21 12.26
CA LEU A 90 -11.78 3.70 11.98
C LEU A 90 -10.74 4.61 12.64
N ASP A 91 -10.17 4.14 13.75
CA ASP A 91 -9.10 4.83 14.45
C ASP A 91 -7.75 4.71 13.70
N GLN A 92 -6.75 5.40 14.21
CA GLN A 92 -5.40 5.44 13.66
C GLN A 92 -4.81 4.03 13.49
N ASN A 93 -4.93 3.18 14.51
CA ASN A 93 -4.42 1.82 14.49
C ASN A 93 -5.14 0.94 13.46
N GLY A 94 -6.47 1.07 13.35
CA GLY A 94 -7.27 0.39 12.34
C GLY A 94 -6.81 0.74 10.92
N ARG A 95 -6.49 2.01 10.64
CA ARG A 95 -5.98 2.45 9.33
C ARG A 95 -4.61 1.88 9.01
N LEU A 96 -3.68 1.94 9.96
CA LEU A 96 -2.35 1.35 9.79
C LEU A 96 -2.45 -0.16 9.53
N HIS A 97 -3.31 -0.85 10.27
CA HIS A 97 -3.56 -2.26 10.09
C HIS A 97 -4.14 -2.58 8.70
N HIS A 98 -5.18 -1.86 8.27
CA HIS A 98 -5.77 -2.02 6.94
C HIS A 98 -4.77 -1.78 5.80
N LEU A 99 -3.92 -0.75 5.93
CA LEU A 99 -2.86 -0.51 4.97
C LEU A 99 -1.83 -1.66 4.95
N SER A 100 -1.42 -2.16 6.12
CA SER A 100 -0.49 -3.29 6.20
C SER A 100 -1.05 -4.54 5.53
N GLU A 101 -2.31 -4.89 5.79
CA GLU A 101 -2.97 -6.02 5.13
C GLU A 101 -3.07 -5.82 3.61
N ALA A 102 -3.37 -4.59 3.17
CA ALA A 102 -3.44 -4.27 1.75
C ALA A 102 -2.07 -4.41 1.06
N LEU A 103 -0.98 -4.04 1.74
CA LEU A 103 0.38 -4.26 1.27
C LEU A 103 0.72 -5.74 1.16
N GLU A 104 0.35 -6.53 2.16
CA GLU A 104 0.57 -7.99 2.15
C GLU A 104 -0.17 -8.66 0.99
N ARG A 105 -1.45 -8.32 0.78
CA ARG A 105 -2.25 -8.81 -0.34
C ARG A 105 -1.60 -8.47 -1.69
N ARG A 106 -1.19 -7.22 -1.87
CA ARG A 106 -0.52 -6.76 -3.11
C ARG A 106 0.81 -7.45 -3.35
N GLN A 107 1.58 -7.67 -2.30
CA GLN A 107 2.86 -8.38 -2.42
C GLN A 107 2.64 -9.85 -2.79
N ALA A 108 1.66 -10.51 -2.19
CA ALA A 108 1.28 -11.88 -2.55
C ALA A 108 0.84 -11.98 -4.01
N ASP A 109 0.02 -11.02 -4.49
CA ASP A 109 -0.41 -10.96 -5.89
C ASP A 109 0.76 -10.76 -6.85
N LYS A 110 1.68 -9.82 -6.54
CA LYS A 110 2.89 -9.59 -7.36
C LYS A 110 3.74 -10.86 -7.47
N THR A 111 3.99 -11.53 -6.34
CA THR A 111 4.75 -12.78 -6.31
C THR A 111 4.05 -13.87 -7.13
N ALA A 112 2.73 -14.04 -6.97
CA ALA A 112 1.98 -15.02 -7.74
C ALA A 112 2.06 -14.77 -9.25
N TRP A 113 1.92 -13.51 -9.69
CA TRP A 113 2.06 -13.12 -11.09
C TRP A 113 3.47 -13.36 -11.64
N GLN A 114 4.51 -13.04 -10.86
CA GLN A 114 5.90 -13.29 -11.26
C GLN A 114 6.16 -14.80 -11.41
N THR A 115 5.68 -15.62 -10.48
CA THR A 115 5.82 -17.07 -10.57
C THR A 115 5.11 -17.63 -11.81
N VAL A 116 3.86 -17.23 -12.06
CA VAL A 116 3.13 -17.64 -13.28
C VAL A 116 3.86 -17.20 -14.55
N ARG A 117 4.46 -16.01 -14.56
CA ARG A 117 5.24 -15.53 -15.71
C ARG A 117 6.49 -16.38 -15.92
N THR A 118 7.26 -16.67 -14.87
CA THR A 118 8.44 -17.53 -14.92
C THR A 118 8.09 -18.91 -15.47
N LEU A 119 7.00 -19.53 -14.99
CA LEU A 119 6.50 -20.82 -15.50
C LEU A 119 6.19 -20.78 -16.99
N LYS A 120 5.62 -19.67 -17.49
CA LYS A 120 5.29 -19.51 -18.92
C LYS A 120 6.50 -19.21 -19.81
N THR A 121 7.55 -18.61 -19.26
CA THR A 121 8.69 -18.11 -20.06
C THR A 121 9.94 -18.97 -19.99
N SER A 122 10.06 -19.86 -19.01
CA SER A 122 11.16 -20.84 -18.95
C SER A 122 10.75 -22.16 -19.61
N PRO A 123 11.60 -22.77 -20.46
CA PRO A 123 11.48 -24.18 -20.79
C PRO A 123 11.92 -24.97 -19.55
N LEU A 124 11.04 -25.10 -18.56
CA LEU A 124 11.32 -25.87 -17.36
C LEU A 124 11.33 -27.36 -17.73
N GLN A 125 12.28 -28.12 -17.17
CA GLN A 125 12.14 -29.57 -17.16
C GLN A 125 10.92 -29.92 -16.28
N PRO A 126 10.15 -30.97 -16.64
CA PRO A 126 8.88 -31.30 -15.99
C PRO A 126 8.96 -31.46 -14.45
N ASP A 127 10.12 -31.84 -13.93
CA ASP A 127 10.33 -32.04 -12.49
C ASP A 127 10.44 -30.69 -11.71
N ASP A 128 10.96 -29.63 -12.34
CA ASP A 128 11.07 -28.30 -11.73
C ASP A 128 9.71 -27.57 -11.69
N GLU A 129 8.85 -27.84 -12.67
CA GLU A 129 7.51 -27.27 -12.76
C GLU A 129 6.61 -27.78 -11.63
N ALA A 130 6.67 -29.08 -11.31
CA ALA A 130 5.88 -29.69 -10.24
C ALA A 130 6.27 -29.14 -8.85
N ALA A 131 7.58 -29.03 -8.56
CA ALA A 131 8.07 -28.50 -7.29
C ALA A 131 7.68 -27.03 -7.07
N MET A 132 7.69 -26.20 -8.12
CA MET A 132 7.25 -24.81 -8.02
C MET A 132 5.73 -24.67 -7.87
N ILE A 133 4.93 -25.52 -8.53
CA ILE A 133 3.47 -25.55 -8.34
C ILE A 133 3.14 -25.91 -6.89
N GLU A 134 3.85 -26.88 -6.30
CA GLU A 134 3.64 -27.29 -4.92
C GLU A 134 3.98 -26.17 -3.93
N GLN A 135 5.06 -25.41 -4.16
CA GLN A 135 5.36 -24.19 -3.40
C GLN A 135 4.26 -23.13 -3.52
N LEU A 136 3.69 -22.94 -4.72
CA LEU A 136 2.60 -21.98 -4.96
C LEU A 136 1.31 -22.37 -4.22
N VAL A 137 0.95 -23.65 -4.26
CA VAL A 137 -0.21 -24.19 -3.54
C VAL A 137 0.00 -24.05 -2.04
N SER A 138 1.20 -24.36 -1.53
CA SER A 138 1.54 -24.24 -0.11
C SER A 138 1.49 -22.78 0.37
N ALA A 139 2.07 -21.85 -0.38
CA ALA A 139 2.00 -20.41 -0.06
C ALA A 139 0.57 -19.88 -0.05
N ARG A 140 -0.28 -20.35 -0.97
CA ARG A 140 -1.71 -19.99 -1.02
C ARG A 140 -2.50 -20.59 0.14
N ARG A 141 -2.22 -21.84 0.53
CA ARG A 141 -2.83 -22.49 1.71
C ARG A 141 -2.49 -21.75 3.00
N ALA A 142 -1.21 -21.39 3.18
CA ALA A 142 -0.75 -20.61 4.33
C ALA A 142 -1.41 -19.23 4.41
N ALA A 143 -1.52 -18.52 3.28
CA ALA A 143 -2.19 -17.21 3.22
C ALA A 143 -3.70 -17.27 3.49
N GLN A 144 -4.33 -18.45 3.32
CA GLN A 144 -5.75 -18.67 3.61
C GLN A 144 -6.00 -19.28 5.01
N GLY A 145 -4.95 -19.43 5.84
CA GLY A 145 -5.08 -20.02 7.17
C GLY A 145 -5.40 -21.51 7.17
N MET A 146 -5.26 -22.19 6.03
CA MET A 146 -5.40 -23.63 5.89
C MET A 146 -4.03 -24.29 6.02
N THR A 147 -3.54 -24.41 7.25
CA THR A 147 -2.54 -25.44 7.54
C THR A 147 -3.28 -26.79 7.58
N ASP A 148 -2.77 -27.78 6.86
CA ASP A 148 -3.36 -29.13 6.83
C ASP A 148 -3.58 -29.66 8.26
N PRO A 149 -4.65 -30.44 8.50
CA PRO A 149 -5.00 -30.90 9.83
C PRO A 149 -3.88 -31.79 10.37
N LYS A 150 -3.53 -31.57 11.64
CA LYS A 150 -2.56 -32.41 12.37
C LYS A 150 -2.91 -33.89 12.16
N GLU A 151 -2.04 -34.60 11.43
CA GLU A 151 -2.11 -36.05 11.33
C GLU A 151 -2.03 -36.66 12.74
N GLY A 152 -2.98 -37.53 13.05
CA GLY A 152 -2.93 -38.49 14.14
C GLY A 152 -2.49 -39.85 13.65
#